data_AF-A0A7C6SQV3-F1
#
_entry.id   AF-A0A7C6SQV3-F1
#
_cell.length_a   1.000
_cell.length_b   1.000
_cell.length_c   1.000
_cell.angle_alpha   90.00
_cell.angle_beta   90.00
_cell.angle_gamma   90.00
#
_symmetry.space_group_name_H-M   'P 1'
#
loop_
_entity.id
_entity.type
_entity.pdbx_description
1 polymer ?
#
loop_
_entity_poly.entity_id
_entity_poly.type
_entity_poly.pdbx_seq_one_letter_code
_entity_poly.pdbx_strand_id
1 'polypeptide(L)'
;MTNKGRRRQYLIPLLVGIGFAVVFLWSRGTLGKTDAQELLRDVSDAFFIPGVLLVCVGGLLFVAGNGIFDMLNFGVMKVLSLVRSDKYRAKQPRTYYDYVSARNANRRGGYSGLLWVGLIFLLLAAVFVALYMTV
;
A
#
# COMPACT_ATOMS: atom_id res chain seq x y z
N MET A 1 -20.76 -10.97 -1.46
CA MET A 1 -19.90 -9.99 -2.18
C MET A 1 -19.38 -10.63 -3.46
N THR A 2 -19.79 -10.11 -4.62
CA THR A 2 -19.55 -10.69 -5.94
C THR A 2 -18.07 -10.69 -6.36
N ASN A 3 -17.58 -11.83 -6.84
CA ASN A 3 -16.20 -12.16 -7.25
C ASN A 3 -15.52 -11.13 -8.20
N LYS A 4 -16.31 -10.29 -8.89
CA LYS A 4 -15.87 -9.23 -9.80
C LYS A 4 -15.10 -8.08 -9.09
N GLY A 5 -15.43 -7.80 -7.83
CA GLY A 5 -14.79 -6.73 -7.04
C GLY A 5 -13.36 -7.07 -6.62
N ARG A 6 -13.11 -8.34 -6.25
CA ARG A 6 -11.77 -8.83 -5.89
C ARG A 6 -10.81 -8.74 -7.07
N ARG A 7 -11.20 -9.22 -8.26
CA ARG A 7 -10.30 -9.20 -9.44
C ARG A 7 -9.86 -7.78 -9.84
N ARG A 8 -10.75 -6.79 -9.76
CA ARG A 8 -10.39 -5.38 -10.01
C ARG A 8 -9.36 -4.84 -9.01
N GLN A 9 -9.38 -5.31 -7.76
CA GLN A 9 -8.42 -4.90 -6.73
C GLN A 9 -6.99 -5.39 -6.99
N TYR A 10 -6.80 -6.41 -7.84
CA TYR A 10 -5.48 -6.89 -8.28
C TYR A 10 -5.08 -6.35 -9.65
N LEU A 11 -6.04 -6.21 -10.58
CA LEU A 11 -5.76 -5.81 -11.96
C LEU A 11 -5.38 -4.33 -12.09
N ILE A 12 -6.02 -3.44 -11.33
CA ILE A 12 -5.72 -1.99 -11.38
C ILE A 12 -4.29 -1.68 -10.91
N PRO A 13 -3.83 -2.11 -9.72
CA PRO A 13 -2.45 -1.82 -9.29
C PRO A 13 -1.40 -2.49 -10.17
N LEU A 14 -1.71 -3.66 -10.74
CA LEU A 14 -0.81 -4.34 -11.68
C LEU A 14 -0.65 -3.53 -12.97
N LEU A 15 -1.75 -3.04 -13.56
CA LEU A 15 -1.69 -2.17 -14.75
C LEU A 15 -0.99 -0.85 -14.47
N VAL A 16 -1.24 -0.24 -13.31
CA VAL A 16 -0.57 1.01 -12.89
C VAL A 16 0.93 0.78 -12.71
N GLY A 17 1.34 -0.33 -12.07
CA GLY A 17 2.74 -0.69 -11.89
C GLY A 17 3.47 -0.93 -13.22
N ILE A 18 2.85 -1.65 -14.15
CA ILE A 18 3.38 -1.86 -15.50
C ILE A 18 3.50 -0.53 -16.26
N GLY A 19 2.46 0.32 -16.20
CA GLY A 19 2.47 1.63 -16.83
C GLY A 19 3.60 2.53 -16.31
N PHE A 20 3.83 2.55 -14.99
CA PHE A 20 4.94 3.28 -14.39
C PHE A 20 6.30 2.76 -14.85
N ALA A 21 6.50 1.43 -14.87
CA ALA A 21 7.76 0.83 -15.33
C ALA A 21 8.05 1.18 -16.80
N VAL A 22 7.03 1.14 -17.67
CA VAL A 22 7.17 1.50 -19.10
C VAL A 22 7.52 2.97 -19.28
N VAL A 23 6.85 3.88 -18.56
CA VAL A 23 7.16 5.32 -18.63
C VAL A 23 8.58 5.60 -18.11
N PHE A 24 9.01 4.91 -17.06
CA PHE A 24 10.33 5.08 -16.48
C PHE A 24 11.43 4.61 -17.46
N LEU A 25 11.25 3.44 -18.06
CA LEU A 25 12.16 2.91 -19.09
C LEU A 25 12.21 3.81 -20.34
N TRP A 26 11.06 4.37 -20.74
CA TRP A 26 11.03 5.32 -21.85
C TRP A 26 11.77 6.62 -21.49
N SER A 27 11.62 7.13 -20.28
CA SER A 27 12.32 8.35 -19.82
C SER A 27 13.85 8.18 -19.75
N ARG A 28 14.34 6.96 -19.47
CA ARG A 28 15.78 6.66 -19.42
C ARG A 28 16.41 6.36 -20.78
N GLY A 29 15.62 6.27 -21.86
CA GLY A 29 16.14 5.99 -23.20
C GLY A 29 16.80 4.61 -23.32
N THR A 30 16.41 3.68 -22.44
CA THR A 30 17.04 2.37 -22.26
C THR A 30 17.04 1.51 -23.55
N LEU A 31 16.11 1.78 -24.48
CA LEU A 31 16.02 1.13 -25.80
C LEU A 31 17.21 1.39 -26.74
N GLY A 32 18.03 2.41 -26.47
CA GLY A 32 19.22 2.74 -27.27
C GLY A 32 20.54 2.22 -26.68
N LYS A 33 20.50 1.55 -25.53
CA LYS A 33 21.71 1.10 -24.82
C LYS A 33 22.02 -0.36 -25.17
N THR A 34 23.25 -0.61 -25.61
CA THR A 34 23.74 -1.95 -25.99
C THR A 34 24.37 -2.72 -24.82
N ASP A 35 24.62 -2.06 -23.70
CA ASP A 35 25.26 -2.67 -22.54
C ASP A 35 24.26 -3.43 -21.66
N ALA A 36 24.45 -4.75 -21.54
CA ALA A 36 23.53 -5.64 -20.84
C ALA A 36 23.43 -5.31 -19.34
N GLN A 37 24.52 -4.82 -18.75
CA GLN A 37 24.57 -4.45 -17.34
C GLN A 37 23.72 -3.19 -17.06
N GLU A 38 23.85 -2.15 -17.89
CA GLU A 38 23.00 -0.96 -17.78
C GLU A 38 21.51 -1.25 -18.02
N LEU A 39 21.18 -2.15 -18.95
CA LEU A 39 19.79 -2.56 -19.21
C LEU A 39 19.16 -3.23 -17.98
N LEU A 40 19.87 -4.18 -17.36
CA LEU A 40 19.39 -4.89 -16.17
C LEU A 40 19.20 -3.94 -14.98
N ARG A 41 20.10 -2.96 -14.83
CA ARG A 41 19.98 -1.93 -13.80
C ARG A 41 18.75 -1.03 -14.02
N ASP A 42 18.57 -0.52 -15.23
CA ASP A 42 17.45 0.37 -15.57
C ASP A 42 16.09 -0.34 -15.40
N VAL A 43 16.01 -1.62 -15.79
CA VAL A 43 14.82 -2.46 -15.60
C VAL A 43 14.55 -2.70 -14.13
N SER A 44 15.57 -3.03 -13.34
CA SER A 44 15.42 -3.24 -11.90
C SER A 44 14.91 -1.99 -11.18
N ASP A 45 15.52 -0.83 -11.44
CA ASP A 45 15.10 0.46 -10.88
C ASP A 45 13.63 0.78 -11.24
N ALA A 46 13.25 0.51 -12.50
CA ALA A 46 11.90 0.76 -13.01
C ALA A 46 10.82 -0.09 -12.33
N PHE A 47 11.14 -1.31 -11.89
CA PHE A 47 10.22 -2.18 -11.15
C PHE A 47 10.25 -1.95 -9.64
N PHE A 48 11.39 -1.52 -9.09
CA PHE A 48 11.57 -1.28 -7.66
C PHE A 48 10.71 -0.11 -7.15
N ILE A 49 10.74 1.04 -7.84
CA ILE A 49 10.00 2.24 -7.43
C ILE A 49 8.49 1.99 -7.30
N PRO A 50 7.78 1.47 -8.33
CA PRO A 50 6.36 1.17 -8.21
C PRO A 50 6.08 0.04 -7.22
N GLY A 51 6.97 -0.96 -7.12
CA GLY A 51 6.86 -2.04 -6.14
C GLY A 51 6.84 -1.54 -4.69
N VAL A 52 7.80 -0.69 -4.32
CA VAL A 52 7.89 -0.08 -2.98
C VAL A 52 6.66 0.78 -2.71
N LEU A 53 6.24 1.64 -3.66
CA LEU A 53 5.04 2.47 -3.50
C LEU A 53 3.78 1.64 -3.25
N LEU A 54 3.57 0.57 -4.02
CA LEU A 54 2.43 -0.31 -3.87
C LEU A 54 2.46 -1.07 -2.52
N VAL A 55 3.63 -1.53 -2.07
CA VAL A 55 3.78 -2.18 -0.75
C VAL A 55 3.51 -1.19 0.37
N CYS A 56 4.04 0.03 0.33
CA CYS A 56 3.84 1.04 1.35
C CYS A 56 2.36 1.44 1.47
N VAL A 57 1.72 1.77 0.34
CA VAL A 57 0.29 2.15 0.32
C VAL A 57 -0.58 0.97 0.71
N GLY A 58 -0.29 -0.23 0.19
CA GLY A 58 -1.01 -1.45 0.54
C GLY A 58 -0.88 -1.77 2.02
N GLY A 59 0.33 -1.64 2.57
CA GLY A 59 0.64 -1.88 3.97
C GLY A 59 -0.14 -0.93 4.88
N LEU A 60 -0.17 0.37 4.54
CA LEU A 60 -0.98 1.35 5.25
C LEU A 60 -2.47 0.97 5.25
N LEU A 61 -3.00 0.59 4.09
CA LEU A 61 -4.42 0.21 3.94
C LEU A 61 -4.74 -1.08 4.69
N PHE A 62 -3.80 -2.02 4.76
CA PHE A 62 -3.95 -3.25 5.54
C PHE A 62 -3.96 -2.98 7.03
N VAL A 63 -3.02 -2.17 7.52
CA VAL A 63 -2.97 -1.71 8.92
C VAL A 63 -4.24 -0.93 9.28
N ALA A 64 -4.76 -0.12 8.36
CA ALA A 64 -6.02 0.61 8.51
C ALA A 64 -7.25 -0.31 8.53
N GLY A 65 -7.26 -1.34 7.69
CA GLY A 65 -8.31 -2.35 7.64
C GLY A 65 -8.36 -3.23 8.89
N ASN A 66 -7.21 -3.53 9.49
CA ASN A 66 -7.09 -4.32 10.72
C ASN A 66 -7.34 -3.52 12.01
N GLY A 67 -7.49 -2.19 11.92
CA GLY A 67 -7.86 -1.36 13.06
C GLY A 67 -6.73 -0.96 13.99
N ILE A 68 -5.48 -1.11 13.57
CA ILE A 68 -4.33 -0.55 14.28
C ILE A 68 -4.44 0.99 14.31
N PHE A 69 -4.79 1.61 13.18
CA PHE A 69 -5.06 3.06 13.14
C PHE A 69 -6.30 3.48 13.94
N ASP A 70 -7.25 2.56 14.19
CA ASP A 70 -8.44 2.85 14.99
C ASP A 70 -8.10 2.94 16.47
N MET A 71 -7.21 2.07 16.93
CA MET A 71 -6.65 2.11 18.28
C MET A 71 -5.87 3.41 18.52
N LEU A 72 -5.00 3.80 17.56
CA LEU A 72 -4.27 5.06 17.62
C LEU A 72 -5.22 6.27 17.65
N ASN A 73 -6.21 6.31 16.75
CA ASN A 73 -7.16 7.42 16.69
C ASN A 73 -8.00 7.52 17.97
N PHE A 74 -8.44 6.39 18.53
CA PHE A 74 -9.16 6.37 19.81
C PHE A 74 -8.28 6.87 20.96
N GLY A 75 -7.01 6.47 21.00
CA GLY A 75 -6.03 6.94 21.99
C GLY A 75 -5.84 8.46 21.93
N VAL A 76 -5.57 9.00 20.73
CA VAL A 76 -5.41 10.45 20.51
C VAL A 76 -6.70 11.19 20.86
N MET A 77 -7.86 10.69 20.42
CA MET A 77 -9.16 11.28 20.75
C MET A 77 -9.39 11.36 22.26
N LYS A 78 -9.06 10.28 23.01
CA LYS A 78 -9.20 10.24 24.47
C LYS A 78 -8.26 11.22 25.15
N VAL A 79 -6.99 11.32 24.72
CA VAL A 79 -6.03 12.28 25.28
C VAL A 79 -6.48 13.72 25.01
N LEU A 80 -6.91 14.05 23.80
CA LEU A 80 -7.44 15.38 23.46
C LEU A 80 -8.75 15.70 24.18
N SER A 81 -9.55 14.67 24.52
CA SER A 81 -10.79 14.85 25.29
C SER A 81 -10.54 15.32 26.72
N LEU A 82 -9.36 15.04 27.30
CA LEU A 82 -9.00 15.49 28.65
C LEU A 82 -8.82 17.01 28.73
N VAL A 83 -8.50 17.65 27.61
CA VAL A 83 -8.33 19.11 27.48
C VAL A 83 -9.65 19.81 27.12
N ARG A 84 -10.70 19.04 26.77
CA ARG A 84 -12.02 19.58 26.42
C ARG A 84 -13.01 19.50 27.58
N SER A 85 -14.03 20.36 27.54
CA SER A 85 -15.12 20.42 28.54
C SER A 85 -15.83 19.08 28.73
N ASP A 86 -16.27 18.78 29.96
CA ASP A 86 -16.94 17.52 30.34
C ASP A 86 -18.19 17.20 29.51
N LYS A 87 -18.89 18.22 29.01
CA LYS A 87 -20.03 18.05 28.09
C LYS A 87 -19.63 17.36 26.78
N TYR A 88 -18.38 17.54 26.34
CA TYR A 88 -17.82 16.92 25.15
C TYR A 88 -17.38 15.47 25.43
N ARG A 89 -16.90 15.19 26.64
CA ARG A 89 -16.53 13.84 27.10
C ARG A 89 -17.76 12.94 27.27
N ALA A 90 -18.90 13.49 27.70
CA ALA A 90 -20.15 12.75 27.86
C ALA A 90 -20.76 12.23 26.54
N LYS A 91 -20.42 12.85 25.40
CA LYS A 91 -20.89 12.45 24.06
C LYS A 91 -19.97 11.44 23.35
N GLN A 92 -18.80 11.15 23.91
CA GLN A 92 -17.85 10.20 23.30
C GLN A 92 -18.10 8.76 23.76
N PRO A 93 -17.79 7.76 22.92
CA PRO A 93 -17.91 6.35 23.29
C PRO A 93 -17.04 6.07 24.52
N ARG A 94 -17.65 5.49 25.56
CA ARG A 94 -16.98 5.22 26.84
C ARG A 94 -15.91 4.14 26.71
N THR A 95 -16.18 3.15 25.87
CA THR A 95 -15.32 1.98 25.70
C THR A 95 -14.82 1.88 24.27
N TYR A 96 -13.58 1.39 24.10
CA TYR A 96 -13.00 1.10 22.78
C TYR A 96 -13.89 0.17 21.95
N TYR A 97 -14.60 -0.75 22.60
CA TYR A 97 -15.56 -1.66 21.99
C TYR A 97 -16.71 -0.93 21.27
N ASP A 98 -17.26 0.12 21.87
CA ASP A 98 -18.35 0.92 21.27
C ASP A 98 -17.85 1.73 20.07
N TYR A 99 -16.60 2.21 20.14
CA TYR A 99 -15.95 2.91 19.04
C TYR A 99 -15.70 1.99 17.84
N VAL A 100 -15.21 0.77 18.09
CA VAL A 100 -14.91 -0.20 17.03
C VAL A 100 -16.19 -0.80 16.43
N SER A 101 -17.21 -1.09 17.24
CA SER A 101 -18.48 -1.64 16.76
C SER A 101 -19.23 -0.66 15.84
N ALA A 102 -19.26 0.63 16.19
CA ALA A 102 -19.83 1.68 15.32
C ALA A 102 -19.08 1.83 13.99
N ARG A 103 -17.76 1.61 13.98
CA ARG A 103 -16.90 1.78 12.81
C ARG A 103 -16.80 0.52 11.93
N ASN A 104 -16.90 -0.66 12.54
CA ASN A 104 -16.94 -1.95 11.84
C ASN A 104 -18.19 -2.11 10.95
N ALA A 105 -19.33 -1.54 11.35
CA ALA A 105 -20.55 -1.58 10.56
C ALA A 105 -20.39 -0.96 9.14
N ASN A 106 -19.44 -0.03 8.98
CA ASN A 106 -19.14 0.63 7.70
C ASN A 106 -17.79 0.22 7.08
N ARG A 107 -17.10 -0.79 7.64
CA ARG A 107 -15.79 -1.20 7.10
C ARG A 107 -15.94 -1.93 5.77
N ARG A 108 -15.50 -1.25 4.70
CA ARG A 108 -15.30 -1.86 3.38
C ARG A 108 -13.95 -2.59 3.37
N GLY A 109 -13.96 -3.88 3.69
CA GLY A 109 -12.79 -4.75 3.52
C GLY A 109 -12.52 -5.01 2.04
N GLY A 110 -11.39 -4.54 1.50
CA GLY A 110 -11.10 -4.71 0.08
C GLY A 110 -9.71 -4.30 -0.42
N TYR A 111 -8.75 -3.96 0.42
CA TYR A 111 -7.47 -3.40 -0.05
C TYR A 111 -6.28 -4.36 0.10
N SER A 112 -6.51 -5.60 0.56
CA SER A 112 -5.45 -6.61 0.69
C SER A 112 -4.80 -6.99 -0.65
N GLY A 113 -5.49 -6.77 -1.78
CA GLY A 113 -4.94 -7.03 -3.10
C GLY A 113 -3.78 -6.11 -3.49
N LEU A 114 -3.77 -4.85 -3.01
CA LEU A 114 -2.70 -3.90 -3.29
C LEU A 114 -1.38 -4.35 -2.67
N LEU A 115 -1.43 -4.88 -1.45
CA LEU A 115 -0.27 -5.39 -0.71
C LEU A 115 0.40 -6.54 -1.45
N TRP A 116 -0.39 -7.55 -1.83
CA TRP A 116 0.12 -8.75 -2.49
C TRP A 116 0.74 -8.44 -3.85
N VAL A 117 0.12 -7.54 -4.63
CA VAL A 117 0.67 -7.11 -5.93
C VAL A 117 1.99 -6.36 -5.76
N GLY A 118 2.07 -5.44 -4.79
CA GLY A 118 3.32 -4.75 -4.48
C GLY A 118 4.43 -5.72 -4.05
N LEU A 119 4.10 -6.70 -3.20
CA LEU A 119 5.06 -7.67 -2.69
C LEU A 119 5.63 -8.54 -3.83
N ILE A 120 4.79 -8.99 -4.76
CA ILE A 120 5.22 -9.72 -5.96
C ILE A 120 6.15 -8.85 -6.83
N PHE A 121 5.81 -7.58 -7.05
CA PHE A 121 6.65 -6.64 -7.81
C PHE A 121 8.00 -6.42 -7.15
N LEU A 122 8.04 -6.29 -5.82
CA LEU A 122 9.27 -6.11 -5.06
C LEU A 122 10.14 -7.37 -5.08
N LEU A 123 9.52 -8.55 -5.01
CA LEU A 123 10.20 -9.84 -5.15
C LEU A 123 10.82 -9.97 -6.55
N LEU A 124 10.08 -9.60 -7.60
CA LEU A 124 10.58 -9.59 -8.98
C LEU A 124 11.77 -8.61 -9.11
N ALA A 125 11.65 -7.39 -8.59
CA ALA A 125 12.73 -6.40 -8.61
C ALA A 125 13.98 -6.93 -7.88
N ALA A 126 13.82 -7.56 -6.72
CA ALA A 126 14.92 -8.16 -5.97
C ALA A 126 15.63 -9.28 -6.74
N VAL A 127 14.89 -10.11 -7.48
CA VAL A 127 15.48 -11.13 -8.38
C VAL A 127 16.31 -10.46 -9.48
N PHE A 128 15.80 -9.39 -10.10
CA PHE A 128 16.56 -8.64 -11.11
C PHE A 128 17.81 -7.96 -10.52
N VAL A 129 17.76 -7.41 -9.30
CA VAL A 129 18.95 -6.87 -8.60
C VAL A 129 19.97 -7.98 -8.33
N ALA A 130 19.51 -9.14 -7.84
CA ALA A 130 20.39 -10.26 -7.55
C ALA A 130 21.12 -10.76 -8.80
N LEU A 131 20.40 -10.86 -9.93
CA LEU A 131 20.98 -11.21 -11.23
C LEU A 131 21.97 -10.14 -11.73
N TYR A 132 21.65 -8.86 -11.57
CA TYR A 132 22.55 -7.76 -11.90
C TYR A 132 23.86 -7.80 -11.09
N MET A 133 23.82 -8.16 -9.81
CA MET A 133 25.04 -8.27 -8.99
C MET A 133 25.89 -9.50 -9.34
N THR A 134 25.34 -10.47 -10.06
CA THR A 134 26.06 -11.70 -10.46
C THR A 134 26.62 -11.68 -11.88
N VAL A 135 26.26 -10.67 -12.68
CA VAL A 135 26.77 -10.42 -14.04
C VAL A 135 27.86 -9.35 -13.98
#